data_AF-X1IKH2-F1
#
_entry.id   AF-X1IKH2-F1
#
_cell.length_a   1.000
_cell.length_b   1.000
_cell.length_c   1.000
_cell.angle_alpha   90.00
_cell.angle_beta   90.00
_cell.angle_gamma   90.00
#
_symmetry.space_group_name_H-M   'P 1'
#
loop_
_entity.id
_entity.type
_entity.pdbx_description
1 polymer ?
#
loop_
_entity_poly.entity_id
_entity_poly.type
_entity_poly.pdbx_seq_one_letter_code
_entity_poly.pdbx_strand_id
1 'polypeptide(L)'
;MLIVSIGVQSIGRHIRSRGIKIFFYVLAFVGIFVHEMAHLVISNLFGVKTGKVRVKYFSDDKMRISPHDSVALPEFERNSFVQTLVISVAPLIISTFLFLFCLDILYNIKTEPWIDIIAIFFIVSLFIGSEPSGQDMRLIGLTFKKNPRYSLYQIFLIV
;
A
#
# COMPACT_ATOMS: atom_id res chain seq x y z
N MET A 1 -7.40 -8.10 -8.45
CA MET A 1 -7.36 -6.66 -8.07
C MET A 1 -7.22 -5.68 -9.23
N LEU A 2 -6.89 -6.13 -10.46
CA LEU A 2 -6.99 -5.34 -11.71
C LEU A 2 -8.38 -4.67 -11.91
N ILE A 3 -9.44 -5.31 -11.41
CA ILE A 3 -10.82 -4.82 -11.45
C ILE A 3 -11.03 -3.56 -10.58
N VAL A 4 -10.32 -3.43 -9.46
CA VAL A 4 -10.46 -2.27 -8.56
C VAL A 4 -9.74 -1.04 -9.12
N SER A 5 -8.53 -1.21 -9.67
CA SER A 5 -7.80 -0.15 -10.36
C SER A 5 -8.51 0.32 -11.63
N ILE A 6 -9.02 -0.61 -12.46
CA ILE A 6 -9.89 -0.28 -13.60
C ILE A 6 -11.19 0.36 -13.12
N GLY A 7 -11.78 -0.11 -12.02
CA GLY A 7 -13.01 0.42 -11.44
C GLY A 7 -12.86 1.88 -11.00
N VAL A 8 -11.85 2.19 -10.20
CA VAL A 8 -11.56 3.56 -9.74
C VAL A 8 -11.19 4.47 -10.92
N GLN A 9 -10.41 3.99 -11.90
CA GLN A 9 -10.09 4.77 -13.11
C GLN A 9 -11.26 4.92 -14.08
N SER A 10 -12.21 3.98 -14.13
CA SER A 10 -13.39 4.03 -14.98
C SER A 10 -14.47 4.92 -14.37
N ILE A 11 -14.67 4.83 -13.05
CA ILE A 11 -15.54 5.70 -12.25
C ILE A 11 -15.00 7.14 -12.28
N GLY A 12 -13.70 7.33 -12.11
CA GLY A 12 -13.05 8.65 -12.20
C GLY A 12 -13.17 9.33 -13.58
N ARG A 13 -13.32 8.55 -14.65
CA ARG A 13 -13.58 9.05 -16.02
C ARG A 13 -15.03 9.49 -16.24
N HIS A 14 -16.00 8.89 -15.54
CA HIS A 14 -17.42 9.24 -15.64
C HIS A 14 -17.86 10.34 -14.67
N ILE A 15 -17.08 10.62 -13.63
CA ILE A 15 -17.36 11.72 -12.70
C ILE A 15 -17.04 13.06 -13.38
N ARG A 16 -18.09 13.82 -13.72
CA ARG A 16 -17.98 15.13 -14.38
C ARG A 16 -17.77 16.30 -13.39
N SER A 17 -18.16 16.14 -12.12
CA SER A 17 -18.05 17.22 -11.12
C SER A 17 -16.64 17.28 -10.52
N ARG A 18 -16.07 18.51 -10.43
CA ARG A 18 -14.75 18.73 -9.82
C ARG A 18 -14.72 18.34 -8.34
N GLY A 19 -15.81 18.55 -7.61
CA GLY A 19 -15.92 18.25 -6.18
C GLY A 19 -15.78 16.76 -5.86
N ILE A 20 -16.46 15.89 -6.61
CA ILE A 20 -16.38 14.44 -6.40
C ILE A 20 -14.97 13.92 -6.73
N LYS A 21 -14.30 14.47 -7.76
CA LYS A 21 -12.90 14.12 -8.05
C LYS A 21 -11.96 14.44 -6.90
N ILE A 22 -12.10 15.63 -6.31
CA ILE A 22 -11.30 16.03 -5.14
C ILE A 22 -11.54 15.08 -3.97
N PHE A 23 -12.80 14.72 -3.71
CA PHE A 23 -13.14 13.77 -2.64
C PHE A 23 -12.46 12.41 -2.84
N PHE A 24 -12.53 11.83 -4.04
CA PHE A 24 -11.82 10.58 -4.34
C PHE A 24 -10.31 10.72 -4.22
N TYR A 25 -9.73 11.88 -4.55
CA TYR A 25 -8.30 12.11 -4.37
C TYR A 25 -7.88 12.14 -2.91
N VAL A 26 -8.67 12.78 -2.04
CA VAL A 26 -8.41 12.78 -0.59
C VAL A 26 -8.51 11.36 -0.04
N LEU A 27 -9.53 10.60 -0.44
CA LEU A 27 -9.72 9.20 -0.06
C LEU A 27 -8.54 8.32 -0.46
N ALA A 28 -8.14 8.37 -1.73
CA ALA A 28 -7.03 7.56 -2.23
C ALA A 28 -5.70 8.00 -1.62
N PHE A 29 -5.49 9.31 -1.37
CA PHE A 29 -4.29 9.82 -0.71
C PHE A 29 -4.09 9.21 0.68
N VAL A 30 -5.13 9.13 1.50
CA VAL A 30 -5.01 8.55 2.85
C VAL A 30 -4.62 7.07 2.78
N GLY A 31 -5.17 6.30 1.83
CA GLY A 31 -4.85 4.89 1.67
C GLY A 31 -3.41 4.68 1.21
N ILE A 32 -2.97 5.47 0.21
CA ILE A 32 -1.58 5.47 -0.27
C ILE A 32 -0.62 5.91 0.84
N PHE A 33 -1.01 6.90 1.66
CA PHE A 33 -0.19 7.34 2.79
C PHE A 33 0.01 6.21 3.80
N VAL A 34 -1.06 5.50 4.19
CA VAL A 34 -0.96 4.33 5.08
C VAL A 34 -0.08 3.24 4.46
N HIS A 35 -0.24 3.00 3.15
CA HIS A 35 0.57 2.03 2.41
C HIS A 35 2.08 2.34 2.51
N GLU A 36 2.48 3.57 2.21
CA GLU A 36 3.88 3.99 2.25
C GLU A 36 4.43 4.06 3.69
N MET A 37 3.59 4.42 4.66
CA MET A 37 3.97 4.38 6.08
C MET A 37 4.21 2.95 6.56
N ALA A 38 3.46 1.98 6.07
CA ALA A 38 3.68 0.57 6.40
C ALA A 38 5.07 0.10 5.94
N HIS A 39 5.45 0.44 4.70
CA HIS A 39 6.81 0.17 4.18
C HIS A 39 7.88 0.82 5.05
N LEU A 40 7.70 2.08 5.43
CA LEU A 40 8.66 2.82 6.25
C LEU A 40 8.82 2.22 7.64
N VAL A 41 7.72 1.94 8.33
CA VAL A 41 7.72 1.40 9.70
C VAL A 41 8.38 0.03 9.74
N ILE A 42 8.01 -0.87 8.84
CA ILE A 42 8.60 -2.21 8.81
C ILE A 42 10.05 -2.17 8.35
N SER A 43 10.40 -1.34 7.37
CA SER A 43 11.81 -1.21 6.98
C SER A 43 12.70 -0.71 8.12
N ASN A 44 12.23 0.29 8.89
CA ASN A 44 12.94 0.77 10.07
C ASN A 44 13.07 -0.31 11.15
N LEU A 45 12.02 -1.09 11.39
CA LEU A 45 12.02 -2.20 12.36
C LEU A 45 13.07 -3.27 12.00
N PHE A 46 13.23 -3.55 10.70
CA PHE A 46 14.20 -4.52 10.19
C PHE A 46 15.59 -3.94 9.91
N GLY A 47 15.83 -2.68 10.28
CA GLY A 47 17.12 -1.99 10.07
C GLY A 47 17.48 -1.79 8.60
N VAL A 48 16.50 -1.84 7.70
CA VAL A 48 16.69 -1.63 6.26
C VAL A 48 16.72 -0.14 5.99
N LYS A 49 17.78 0.33 5.32
CA LYS A 49 17.89 1.74 4.93
C LYS A 49 16.86 2.05 3.84
N THR A 50 15.76 2.65 4.24
CA THR A 50 14.86 3.33 3.30
C THR A 50 15.49 4.64 2.88
N GLY A 51 15.53 4.93 1.59
CA GLY A 51 15.90 6.26 1.13
C GLY A 51 14.68 7.15 1.12
N LYS A 52 14.66 8.15 0.23
CA LYS A 52 13.56 9.12 0.19
C LYS A 52 12.27 8.42 -0.24
N VAL A 53 11.39 8.11 0.71
CA VAL A 53 9.97 7.80 0.46
C VAL A 53 9.38 9.03 -0.21
N ARG A 54 9.11 8.94 -1.51
CA ARG A 54 8.35 9.95 -2.25
C ARG A 54 6.98 9.37 -2.49
N VAL A 55 5.95 10.10 -2.07
CA VAL A 55 4.57 9.85 -2.49
C VAL A 55 4.38 10.61 -3.81
N LYS A 56 4.61 9.97 -4.97
CA LYS A 56 4.17 10.56 -6.25
C LYS A 56 2.76 10.10 -6.52
N TYR A 57 1.86 11.06 -6.57
CA TYR A 57 0.47 10.83 -6.91
C TYR A 57 0.22 10.90 -8.44
N PHE A 58 1.15 11.49 -9.18
CA PHE A 58 1.05 11.75 -10.62
C PHE A 58 2.26 11.21 -11.38
N SER A 59 1.99 10.56 -12.53
CA SER A 59 2.99 10.26 -13.55
C SER A 59 3.60 11.56 -14.10
N ASP A 60 4.88 11.51 -14.50
CA ASP A 60 5.60 12.66 -15.09
C ASP A 60 4.89 13.22 -16.35
N ASP A 61 3.95 12.47 -16.95
CA ASP A 61 3.17 12.85 -18.13
C ASP A 61 1.79 13.51 -17.80
N LYS A 62 1.54 13.89 -16.54
CA LYS A 62 0.36 14.66 -16.05
C LYS A 62 -1.05 14.11 -16.38
N MET A 63 -1.20 12.98 -17.06
CA MET A 63 -2.50 12.40 -17.44
C MET A 63 -2.86 11.07 -16.77
N ARG A 64 -1.96 10.48 -15.99
CA ARG A 64 -2.20 9.19 -15.32
C ARG A 64 -1.89 9.23 -13.83
N ILE A 65 -2.83 8.73 -13.04
CA ILE A 65 -2.66 8.39 -11.62
C ILE A 65 -1.74 7.16 -11.61
N SER A 66 -0.47 7.34 -11.27
CA SER A 66 0.51 6.26 -11.08
C SER A 66 1.08 6.39 -9.67
N PRO A 67 0.35 5.91 -8.65
CA PRO A 67 0.80 5.95 -7.26
C PRO A 67 1.93 4.94 -6.97
N HIS A 68 2.32 4.14 -7.97
CA HIS A 68 3.16 2.95 -7.81
C HIS A 68 4.63 3.15 -8.21
N ASP A 69 5.06 4.37 -8.55
CA ASP A 69 6.35 4.63 -9.24
C ASP A 69 7.41 5.39 -8.40
N SER A 70 7.17 5.66 -7.11
CA SER A 70 7.93 6.71 -6.41
C SER A 70 8.78 6.31 -5.23
N VAL A 71 8.91 5.03 -4.92
CA VAL A 71 9.99 4.61 -4.03
C VAL A 71 11.23 4.41 -4.88
N ALA A 72 12.02 5.48 -5.04
CA ALA A 72 13.34 5.43 -5.66
C ALA A 72 14.23 4.49 -4.82
N LEU A 73 14.30 3.22 -5.24
CA LEU A 73 14.93 2.09 -4.55
C LEU A 73 16.38 2.42 -4.15
N PRO A 74 16.69 2.63 -2.87
CA PRO A 74 18.06 2.67 -2.42
C PRO A 74 18.32 1.39 -1.61
N GLU A 75 19.37 0.68 -1.98
CA GLU A 75 19.93 -0.45 -1.22
C GLU A 75 19.03 -1.69 -1.00
N PHE A 76 17.94 -1.91 -1.75
CA PHE A 76 17.24 -3.23 -1.74
C PHE A 76 18.17 -4.40 -2.10
N GLU A 77 19.25 -4.13 -2.83
CA GLU A 77 20.26 -5.13 -3.15
C GLU A 77 20.94 -5.75 -1.92
N ARG A 78 20.88 -5.10 -0.75
CA ARG A 78 21.52 -5.59 0.48
C ARG A 78 20.56 -6.34 1.40
N ASN A 79 19.26 -6.38 1.05
CA ASN A 79 18.25 -7.03 1.86
C ASN A 79 18.26 -8.54 1.64
N SER A 80 17.99 -9.29 2.71
CA SER A 80 17.66 -10.72 2.59
C SER A 80 16.28 -10.93 1.98
N PHE A 81 16.02 -12.14 1.46
CA PHE A 81 14.72 -12.44 0.85
C PHE A 81 13.57 -12.28 1.84
N VAL A 82 13.75 -12.71 3.10
CA VAL A 82 12.73 -12.54 4.16
C VAL A 82 12.48 -11.07 4.44
N GLN A 83 13.51 -10.23 4.52
CA GLN A 83 13.33 -8.79 4.72
C GLN A 83 12.55 -8.18 3.54
N THR A 84 12.90 -8.51 2.30
CA THR A 84 12.14 -8.05 1.13
C THR A 84 10.70 -8.54 1.18
N LEU A 85 10.46 -9.81 1.49
CA LEU A 85 9.12 -10.39 1.58
C LEU A 85 8.27 -9.67 2.64
N VAL A 86 8.80 -9.50 3.85
CA VAL A 86 8.08 -8.89 4.97
C VAL A 86 7.79 -7.42 4.69
N ILE A 87 8.76 -6.67 4.16
CA ILE A 87 8.55 -5.26 3.78
C ILE A 87 7.52 -5.16 2.67
N SER A 88 7.64 -5.94 1.59
CA SER A 88 6.72 -5.90 0.45
C SER A 88 5.28 -6.33 0.79
N VAL A 89 5.09 -7.15 1.84
CA VAL A 89 3.77 -7.59 2.30
C VAL A 89 3.24 -6.72 3.45
N ALA A 90 4.08 -5.88 4.06
CA ALA A 90 3.71 -5.03 5.20
C ALA A 90 2.49 -4.14 4.96
N PRO A 91 2.36 -3.41 3.83
CA PRO A 91 1.18 -2.59 3.58
C PRO A 91 -0.12 -3.39 3.58
N LEU A 92 -0.08 -4.60 3.04
CA LEU A 92 -1.26 -5.47 2.98
C LEU A 92 -1.67 -5.89 4.39
N ILE A 93 -0.72 -6.32 5.21
CA ILE A 93 -0.98 -6.76 6.59
C ILE A 93 -1.53 -5.59 7.42
N ILE A 94 -0.83 -4.46 7.43
CA ILE A 94 -1.21 -3.30 8.25
C ILE A 94 -2.56 -2.74 7.79
N SER A 95 -2.79 -2.61 6.48
CA SER A 95 -4.07 -2.13 5.96
C SER A 95 -5.21 -3.08 6.30
N THR A 96 -4.99 -4.40 6.30
CA THR A 96 -6.00 -5.39 6.69
C THR A 96 -6.38 -5.25 8.16
N PHE A 97 -5.40 -5.12 9.06
CA PHE A 97 -5.69 -4.92 10.48
C PHE A 97 -6.43 -3.61 10.76
N LEU A 98 -6.02 -2.51 10.12
CA LEU A 98 -6.72 -1.24 10.25
C LEU A 98 -8.15 -1.31 9.69
N PHE A 99 -8.33 -2.00 8.56
CA PHE A 99 -9.65 -2.22 7.97
C PHE A 99 -10.56 -3.00 8.92
N LEU A 100 -10.07 -4.11 9.49
CA LEU A 100 -10.82 -4.90 10.47
C LEU A 100 -11.12 -4.09 11.74
N PHE A 101 -10.18 -3.28 12.21
CA PHE A 101 -10.41 -2.38 13.35
C PHE A 101 -11.52 -1.35 13.06
N CYS A 102 -11.55 -0.77 11.86
CA CYS A 102 -12.64 0.13 11.48
C CYS A 102 -13.99 -0.60 11.39
N LEU A 103 -14.02 -1.86 10.94
CA LEU A 103 -15.24 -2.67 10.97
C LEU A 103 -15.68 -2.98 12.41
N ASP A 104 -14.73 -3.25 13.31
CA ASP A 104 -15.01 -3.49 14.72
C ASP A 104 -15.65 -2.27 15.38
N ILE A 105 -15.13 -1.07 15.08
CA ILE A 105 -15.74 0.21 15.48
C ILE A 105 -17.19 0.30 15.01
N LEU A 106 -17.48 -0.04 13.75
CA LEU A 106 -18.83 0.11 13.18
C LEU A 106 -19.85 -0.90 13.70
N TYR A 107 -19.42 -2.14 13.98
CA TYR A 107 -20.35 -3.23 14.26
C TYR A 107 -20.39 -3.67 15.72
N ASN A 108 -19.28 -3.52 16.46
CA ASN A 108 -19.14 -4.09 17.80
C ASN A 108 -18.99 -3.02 18.89
N ILE A 109 -18.49 -1.84 18.55
CA ILE A 109 -18.28 -0.75 19.51
C ILE A 109 -19.39 0.29 19.35
N LYS A 110 -20.05 0.67 20.45
CA LYS A 110 -20.99 1.78 20.43
C LYS A 110 -20.22 3.09 20.43
N THR A 111 -20.16 3.75 19.28
CA THR A 111 -19.51 5.04 19.10
C THR A 111 -20.51 6.12 18.70
N GLU A 112 -20.08 7.37 18.80
CA GLU A 112 -20.84 8.53 18.30
C GLU A 112 -20.88 8.51 16.77
N PRO A 113 -21.97 9.01 16.13
CA PRO A 113 -22.12 8.94 14.66
C PRO A 113 -20.98 9.55 13.85
N TRP A 114 -20.28 10.55 14.40
CA TRP A 114 -19.13 11.17 13.73
C TRP A 114 -17.91 10.25 13.67
N ILE A 115 -17.74 9.35 14.65
CA ILE A 115 -16.68 8.34 14.66
C ILE A 115 -16.96 7.30 13.58
N ASP A 116 -18.21 6.88 13.44
CA ASP A 116 -18.65 5.91 12.42
C ASP A 116 -18.36 6.44 11.01
N ILE A 117 -18.63 7.72 10.76
CA ILE A 117 -18.33 8.39 9.48
C ILE A 117 -16.82 8.35 9.19
N ILE A 118 -15.99 8.61 10.20
CA ILE A 118 -14.52 8.52 10.06
C ILE A 118 -14.09 7.08 9.78
N ALA A 119 -14.65 6.10 10.47
CA ALA A 119 -14.36 4.69 10.24
C ALA A 119 -14.72 4.25 8.82
N ILE A 120 -15.89 4.65 8.30
CA ILE A 120 -16.30 4.41 6.91
C ILE A 120 -15.32 5.07 5.93
N PHE A 121 -14.92 6.32 6.19
CA PHE A 121 -13.94 7.02 5.37
C PHE A 121 -12.62 6.23 5.28
N PHE A 122 -12.10 5.74 6.42
CA PHE A 122 -10.88 4.92 6.46
C PHE A 122 -11.06 3.58 5.75
N ILE A 123 -12.20 2.90 5.91
CA ILE A 123 -12.50 1.64 5.21
C ILE A 123 -12.37 1.82 3.70
N VAL A 124 -13.04 2.82 3.13
CA VAL A 124 -12.99 3.07 1.69
C VAL A 124 -11.58 3.50 1.26
N SER A 125 -10.92 4.32 2.07
CA SER A 125 -9.56 4.78 1.81
C SER A 125 -8.54 3.63 1.74
N LEU A 126 -8.52 2.78 2.77
CA LEU A 126 -7.65 1.61 2.87
C LEU A 126 -7.95 0.61 1.77
N PHE A 127 -9.22 0.41 1.42
CA PHE A 127 -9.59 -0.47 0.31
C PHE A 127 -8.97 0.01 -1.01
N ILE A 128 -8.99 1.31 -1.29
CA ILE A 128 -8.37 1.90 -2.48
C ILE A 128 -6.83 1.83 -2.42
N GLY A 129 -6.22 2.07 -1.25
CA GLY A 129 -4.76 2.07 -1.07
C GLY A 129 -4.12 0.69 -0.88
N SER A 130 -4.91 -0.36 -0.67
CA SER A 130 -4.43 -1.72 -0.36
C SER A 130 -3.87 -2.50 -1.57
N GLU A 131 -3.84 -1.90 -2.77
CA GLU A 131 -3.31 -2.57 -3.95
C GLU A 131 -1.82 -2.86 -3.77
N PRO A 132 -1.38 -4.14 -3.81
CA PRO A 132 0.04 -4.46 -3.78
C PRO A 132 0.72 -3.83 -5.00
N SER A 133 1.74 -3.01 -4.77
CA SER A 133 2.38 -2.31 -5.88
C SER A 133 3.05 -3.33 -6.79
N GLY A 134 2.99 -3.11 -8.11
CA GLY A 134 3.73 -3.95 -9.05
C GLY A 134 5.24 -3.95 -8.77
N GLN A 135 5.73 -2.88 -8.13
CA GLN A 135 7.10 -2.75 -7.67
C GLN A 135 7.42 -3.73 -6.54
N ASP A 136 6.54 -3.90 -5.55
CA ASP A 136 6.70 -4.85 -4.44
C ASP A 136 6.84 -6.28 -4.93
N MET A 137 5.95 -6.71 -5.83
CA MET A 137 6.00 -8.07 -6.38
C MET A 137 7.25 -8.29 -7.23
N ARG A 138 7.67 -7.27 -7.99
CA ARG A 138 8.90 -7.32 -8.76
C ARG A 138 10.12 -7.43 -7.84
N LEU A 139 10.15 -6.74 -6.71
CA LEU A 139 11.25 -6.80 -5.75
C LEU A 139 11.42 -8.19 -5.14
N ILE A 140 10.33 -8.82 -4.70
CA ILE A 140 10.36 -10.20 -4.20
C ILE A 140 10.98 -11.13 -5.25
N GLY A 141 10.54 -11.03 -6.50
CA GLY A 141 11.07 -11.84 -7.60
C GLY A 141 12.54 -11.57 -7.92
N LEU A 142 12.98 -10.32 -7.87
CA LEU A 142 14.39 -9.95 -8.08
C LEU A 142 15.28 -10.44 -6.95
N THR A 143 14.87 -10.29 -5.69
CA THR A 143 15.64 -10.77 -4.54
C THR A 143 15.76 -12.30 -4.54
N PHE A 144 14.69 -13.01 -4.92
CA PHE A 144 14.75 -14.47 -5.08
C PHE A 144 15.72 -14.89 -6.20
N LYS A 145 15.68 -14.22 -7.36
CA LYS A 145 16.59 -14.51 -8.48
C LYS A 145 18.05 -14.23 -8.15
N LYS A 146 18.33 -13.28 -7.24
CA LYS A 146 19.70 -12.93 -6.83
C LYS A 146 20.40 -14.07 -6.10
N ASN A 147 19.72 -14.77 -5.19
CA ASN A 147 20.31 -15.89 -4.46
C ASN A 147 19.25 -16.96 -4.10
N PRO A 148 18.83 -17.79 -5.08
CA PRO A 148 17.71 -18.71 -4.90
C PRO A 148 17.98 -19.77 -3.84
N ARG A 149 19.24 -20.21 -3.66
CA ARG A 149 19.60 -21.20 -2.64
C ARG A 149 19.41 -20.63 -1.23
N TYR A 150 19.87 -19.41 -1.01
CA TYR A 150 19.68 -18.74 0.27
C TYR A 150 18.21 -18.38 0.52
N SER A 151 17.47 -17.93 -0.51
CA SER A 151 16.04 -17.69 -0.41
C SER A 151 15.26 -18.96 -0.05
N LEU A 152 15.55 -20.10 -0.70
CA LEU A 152 14.94 -21.38 -0.37
C LEU A 152 15.25 -21.81 1.06
N TYR A 153 16.51 -21.69 1.50
CA TYR A 153 16.90 -21.95 2.89
C TYR A 153 16.08 -21.10 3.87
N GLN A 154 15.92 -19.81 3.59
CA GLN A 154 15.12 -18.92 4.42
C GLN A 154 13.63 -19.29 4.44
N ILE A 155 13.06 -19.73 3.31
CA ILE A 155 11.67 -20.24 3.26
C ILE A 155 11.53 -21.50 4.12
N PHE A 156 12.46 -22.46 3.99
CA PHE A 156 12.45 -23.70 4.77
C PHE A 156 12.60 -23.50 6.28
N LEU A 157 13.24 -22.42 6.72
CA LEU A 157 13.34 -22.11 8.16
C LEU A 157 12.07 -21.47 8.74
N ILE A 158 11.23 -20.89 7.89
CA ILE A 158 10.01 -20.18 8.31
C ILE A 158 8.79 -21.12 8.30
N VAL A 159 8.79 -22.13 7.42
CA VAL A 159 7.78 -23.20 7.33
C VAL A 159 8.07 -24.29 8.34
#